data_AF-A0A945THB2-F1
#
_entry.id   AF-A0A945THB2-F1
#
_cell.length_a   1.000
_cell.length_b   1.000
_cell.length_c   1.000
_cell.angle_alpha   90.00
_cell.angle_beta   90.00
_cell.angle_gamma   90.00
#
_symmetry.space_group_name_H-M   'P 1'
#
loop_
_entity.id
_entity.type
_entity.pdbx_description
1 polymer ?
#
loop_
_entity_poly.entity_id
_entity_poly.type
_entity_poly.pdbx_seq_one_letter_code
_entity_poly.pdbx_strand_id
1 'polypeptide(L)'
;MNFKTASKLPLIACLGLSALAIASPDKEDEVLSVPKNNFAAADADASGGLNQEEFIMFIDANADADFGKAAKIKKRNAYGRAFSKIDDDDNDSVSWDEFAAQQ
;
A
#
# COMPACT_ATOMS: atom_id res chain seq x y z
N MET A 1 -47.57 2.67 -63.06
CA MET A 1 -46.58 1.60 -63.35
C MET A 1 -46.04 1.10 -62.01
N ASN A 2 -45.92 -0.23 -61.89
CA ASN A 2 -45.39 -1.02 -60.73
C ASN A 2 -43.99 -0.52 -60.29
N PHE A 3 -43.45 -0.74 -59.08
CA PHE A 3 -43.26 -2.02 -58.37
C PHE A 3 -43.07 -1.86 -56.84
N LYS A 4 -43.43 -2.94 -56.12
CA LYS A 4 -43.14 -3.29 -54.70
C LYS A 4 -41.64 -3.27 -54.36
N THR A 5 -41.30 -2.98 -53.09
CA THR A 5 -40.56 -3.89 -52.15
C THR A 5 -40.34 -3.26 -50.76
N ALA A 6 -40.38 -4.11 -49.73
CA ALA A 6 -40.14 -3.80 -48.32
C ALA A 6 -38.67 -4.01 -47.92
N SER A 7 -38.15 -3.30 -46.91
CA SER A 7 -37.16 -3.85 -45.95
C SER A 7 -36.56 -2.86 -44.96
N LYS A 8 -36.62 -3.28 -43.68
CA LYS A 8 -35.54 -3.35 -42.67
C LYS A 8 -35.12 -2.07 -41.94
N LEU A 9 -35.52 -2.00 -40.66
CA LEU A 9 -34.81 -1.26 -39.61
C LEU A 9 -33.42 -1.87 -39.36
N PRO A 10 -32.39 -1.06 -39.11
CA PRO A 10 -31.26 -1.46 -38.30
C PRO A 10 -31.38 -0.90 -36.88
N LEU A 11 -31.45 -1.85 -35.94
CA LEU A 11 -31.10 -1.76 -34.52
C LEU A 11 -29.73 -1.06 -34.36
N ILE A 12 -29.71 0.11 -33.72
CA ILE A 12 -28.45 0.77 -33.35
C ILE A 12 -27.87 0.01 -32.16
N ALA A 13 -26.78 -0.70 -32.42
CA ALA A 13 -25.98 -1.38 -31.42
C ALA A 13 -25.30 -0.34 -30.52
N CYS A 14 -25.57 -0.39 -29.22
CA CYS A 14 -24.75 0.24 -28.19
C CYS A 14 -23.38 -0.44 -28.18
N LEU A 15 -22.41 0.08 -28.94
CA LEU A 15 -21.02 -0.32 -28.81
C LEU A 15 -20.38 0.49 -27.67
N GLY A 16 -20.00 -0.25 -26.64
CA GLY A 16 -19.61 0.24 -25.33
C GLY A 16 -18.48 1.27 -25.37
N LEU A 17 -18.75 2.39 -24.71
CA LEU A 17 -17.72 3.26 -24.17
C LEU A 17 -17.46 2.82 -22.73
N SER A 18 -16.54 1.86 -22.56
CA SER A 18 -15.90 1.66 -21.25
C SER A 18 -14.42 1.89 -21.51
N ALA A 19 -13.97 3.11 -21.19
CA ALA A 19 -12.55 3.40 -21.11
C ALA A 19 -11.92 2.36 -20.19
N LEU A 20 -10.98 1.58 -20.73
CA LEU A 20 -10.09 0.75 -19.94
C LEU A 20 -9.27 1.74 -19.10
N ALA A 21 -9.63 1.87 -17.82
CA ALA A 21 -8.81 2.61 -16.86
C ALA A 21 -7.46 1.90 -16.81
N ILE A 22 -6.46 2.48 -17.47
CA ILE A 22 -5.07 2.09 -17.28
C ILE A 22 -4.76 2.54 -15.85
N ALA A 23 -4.76 1.59 -14.92
CA ALA A 23 -4.23 1.79 -13.58
C ALA A 23 -2.81 2.34 -13.74
N SER A 24 -2.66 3.64 -13.47
CA SER A 24 -1.33 4.23 -13.36
C SER A 24 -0.74 3.62 -12.10
N PRO A 25 0.50 3.08 -12.11
CA PRO A 25 1.14 2.64 -10.87
C PRO A 25 1.09 3.83 -9.91
N ASP A 26 0.38 3.64 -8.81
CA ASP A 26 0.05 4.68 -7.86
C ASP A 26 1.37 5.26 -7.34
N LYS A 27 1.52 6.59 -7.40
CA LYS A 27 2.72 7.29 -6.92
C LYS A 27 3.05 6.99 -5.44
N GLU A 28 2.11 6.39 -4.74
CA GLU A 28 2.19 5.94 -3.35
C GLU A 28 3.18 4.76 -3.20
N ASP A 29 3.28 3.87 -4.19
CA ASP A 29 4.25 2.76 -4.17
C ASP A 29 5.70 3.27 -4.20
N GLU A 30 5.96 4.39 -4.87
CA GLU A 30 7.31 4.97 -4.97
C GLU A 30 7.76 5.53 -3.61
N VAL A 31 6.87 6.22 -2.89
CA VAL A 31 7.19 6.85 -1.60
C VAL A 31 7.45 5.81 -0.51
N LEU A 32 6.75 4.66 -0.56
CA LEU A 32 6.90 3.59 0.42
C LEU A 32 7.97 2.56 0.07
N SER A 33 8.67 2.72 -1.06
CA SER A 33 9.70 1.77 -1.49
C SER A 33 10.85 1.61 -0.47
N VAL A 34 11.33 2.71 0.12
CA VAL A 34 12.38 2.70 1.15
C VAL A 34 11.93 1.98 2.42
N PRO A 35 10.82 2.37 3.09
CA PRO A 35 10.36 1.64 4.25
C PRO A 35 9.97 0.19 3.93
N LYS A 36 9.46 -0.13 2.73
CA LYS A 36 9.17 -1.52 2.33
C LYS A 36 10.42 -2.39 2.36
N ASN A 37 11.53 -1.87 1.84
CA ASN A 37 12.81 -2.57 1.85
C ASN A 37 13.37 -2.71 3.27
N ASN A 38 13.28 -1.66 4.08
CA ASN A 38 13.71 -1.70 5.47
C ASN A 38 12.89 -2.67 6.32
N PHE A 39 11.59 -2.78 6.05
CA PHE A 39 10.70 -3.76 6.70
C PHE A 39 11.19 -5.19 6.39
N ALA A 40 11.36 -5.51 5.11
CA ALA A 40 11.83 -6.83 4.69
C ALA A 40 13.25 -7.16 5.20
N ALA A 41 14.10 -6.15 5.42
CA ALA A 41 15.42 -6.35 6.01
C ALA A 41 15.37 -6.54 7.54
N ALA A 42 14.35 -6.00 8.20
CA ALA A 42 14.18 -6.10 9.64
C ALA A 42 13.46 -7.39 10.07
N ASP A 43 12.55 -7.91 9.24
CA ASP A 43 11.87 -9.22 9.40
C ASP A 43 12.90 -10.35 9.18
N ALA A 44 13.67 -10.64 10.22
CA ALA A 44 14.82 -11.52 10.16
C ALA A 44 14.42 -12.99 10.16
N ASP A 45 13.29 -13.29 10.81
CA ASP A 45 12.71 -14.64 10.83
C ASP A 45 11.76 -14.93 9.65
N ALA A 46 11.50 -13.93 8.80
CA ALA A 46 10.59 -14.00 7.66
C ALA A 46 9.17 -14.41 8.04
N SER A 47 8.71 -13.97 9.21
CA SER A 47 7.35 -14.22 9.71
C SER A 47 6.28 -13.42 8.94
N GLY A 48 6.69 -12.37 8.20
CA GLY A 48 5.79 -11.45 7.52
C GLY A 48 5.31 -10.28 8.39
N GLY A 49 5.77 -10.21 9.64
CA GLY A 49 5.53 -9.13 10.58
C GLY A 49 6.80 -8.77 11.33
N LEU A 50 6.78 -7.68 12.08
CA LEU A 50 7.90 -7.26 12.91
C LEU A 50 7.53 -7.44 14.37
N ASN A 51 8.24 -8.29 15.10
CA ASN A 51 8.19 -8.27 16.55
C ASN A 51 8.84 -6.98 17.11
N GLN A 52 8.84 -6.81 18.43
CA GLN A 52 9.32 -5.56 19.03
C GLN A 52 10.79 -5.25 18.73
N GLU A 53 11.68 -6.24 18.75
CA GLU A 53 13.10 -6.07 18.43
C GLU A 53 13.31 -5.69 16.96
N GLU A 54 12.62 -6.38 16.05
CA GLU A 54 12.67 -6.11 14.61
C GLU A 54 12.09 -4.74 14.26
N PHE A 55 11.01 -4.35 14.93
CA PHE A 55 10.40 -3.04 14.80
C PHE A 55 11.37 -1.91 15.21
N ILE A 56 12.21 -2.11 16.23
CA ILE A 56 13.24 -1.13 16.61
C ILE A 56 14.25 -0.97 15.47
N MET A 57 14.74 -2.08 14.89
CA MET A 57 15.67 -2.04 13.76
C MET A 57 15.06 -1.32 12.55
N PHE A 58 13.79 -1.61 12.26
CA PHE A 58 13.03 -0.97 11.21
C PHE A 58 12.88 0.54 11.41
N ILE A 59 12.52 1.00 12.62
CA ILE A 59 12.43 2.42 12.94
C ILE A 59 13.80 3.10 12.84
N ASP A 60 14.87 2.44 13.28
CA ASP A 60 16.21 3.02 13.19
C ASP A 60 16.66 3.18 11.73
N ALA A 61 16.41 2.18 10.87
CA ALA A 61 16.71 2.25 9.44
C ALA A 61 15.89 3.35 8.73
N ASN A 62 14.60 3.49 9.08
CA ASN A 62 13.76 4.56 8.54
C ASN A 62 14.14 5.93 9.07
N ALA A 63 14.65 6.03 10.30
CA ALA A 63 15.17 7.28 10.84
C ALA A 63 16.44 7.72 10.11
N ASP A 64 17.32 6.78 9.79
CA ASP A 64 18.56 7.04 9.05
C ASP A 64 18.28 7.40 7.57
N ALA A 65 17.12 6.97 7.05
CA ALA A 65 16.60 7.35 5.73
C ALA A 65 15.70 8.60 5.74
N ASP A 66 15.60 9.31 6.88
CA ASP A 66 14.74 10.51 7.06
C ASP A 66 13.26 10.27 6.71
N PHE A 67 12.74 9.06 6.92
CA PHE A 67 11.37 8.69 6.56
C PHE A 67 10.38 8.93 7.72
N GLY A 68 9.29 9.63 7.40
CA GLY A 68 8.11 9.76 8.26
C GLY A 68 8.41 10.25 9.69
N LYS A 69 7.88 9.53 10.68
CA LYS A 69 8.03 9.87 12.12
C LYS A 69 9.21 9.15 12.77
N ALA A 70 9.98 8.34 12.04
CA ALA A 70 10.98 7.44 12.59
C ALA A 70 12.08 8.18 13.39
N ALA A 71 12.65 9.25 12.83
CA ALA A 71 13.65 10.07 13.53
C ALA A 71 13.12 10.67 14.85
N LYS A 72 11.83 11.03 14.90
CA LYS A 72 11.18 11.53 16.13
C LYS A 72 10.98 10.42 17.16
N ILE A 73 10.63 9.21 16.73
CA ILE A 73 10.47 8.04 17.59
C ILE A 73 11.83 7.68 18.22
N LYS A 74 12.89 7.55 17.40
CA LYS A 74 14.28 7.31 17.82
C LYS A 74 14.76 8.36 18.82
N LYS A 75 14.66 9.65 18.47
CA LYS A 75 15.06 10.77 19.35
C LYS A 75 14.37 10.77 20.71
N ARG A 76 13.13 10.29 20.79
CA ARG A 76 12.33 10.25 22.03
C ARG A 76 12.41 8.91 22.76
N ASN A 77 13.17 7.95 22.24
CA ASN A 77 13.17 6.56 22.71
C ASN A 77 11.74 5.99 22.86
N ALA A 78 10.87 6.29 21.87
CA ALA A 78 9.43 6.03 21.95
C ALA A 78 9.00 4.75 21.23
N TYR A 79 9.92 3.80 21.03
CA TYR A 79 9.70 2.58 20.23
C TYR A 79 8.50 1.77 20.70
N GLY A 80 8.44 1.41 21.99
CA GLY A 80 7.33 0.61 22.53
C GLY A 80 5.97 1.29 22.39
N ARG A 81 5.89 2.62 22.57
CA ARG A 81 4.63 3.36 22.36
C ARG A 81 4.24 3.37 20.88
N ALA A 82 5.20 3.46 19.96
CA ALA A 82 4.91 3.41 18.54
C ALA A 82 4.44 2.01 18.13
N PHE A 83 5.11 0.96 18.61
CA PHE A 83 4.74 -0.43 18.40
C PHE A 83 3.27 -0.68 18.78
N SER A 84 2.91 -0.47 20.05
CA SER A 84 1.55 -0.67 20.56
C SER A 84 0.49 0.28 19.97
N LYS A 85 0.88 1.27 19.16
CA LYS A 85 -0.06 2.15 18.47
C LYS A 85 -0.38 1.66 17.06
N ILE A 86 0.57 0.95 16.45
CA ILE A 86 0.52 0.48 15.08
C ILE A 86 -0.02 -0.95 15.00
N ASP A 87 0.42 -1.82 15.92
CA ASP A 87 -0.18 -3.13 16.18
C ASP A 87 -1.64 -2.90 16.62
N ASP A 88 -2.57 -3.02 15.67
CA ASP A 88 -3.98 -2.65 15.83
C ASP A 88 -4.83 -3.88 16.16
N ASP A 89 -4.36 -5.07 15.78
CA ASP A 89 -4.99 -6.34 16.11
C ASP A 89 -4.46 -6.98 17.40
N ASP A 90 -3.51 -6.32 18.09
CA ASP A 90 -2.89 -6.70 19.36
C ASP A 90 -2.26 -8.11 19.30
N ASN A 91 -1.61 -8.45 18.18
CA ASN A 91 -1.00 -9.76 17.97
C ASN A 91 0.50 -9.83 18.34
N ASP A 92 1.05 -8.77 18.94
CA ASP A 92 2.46 -8.59 19.27
C ASP A 92 3.38 -8.60 18.03
N SER A 93 2.87 -8.22 16.87
CA SER A 93 3.60 -8.10 15.60
C SER A 93 3.03 -6.98 14.74
N VAL A 94 3.90 -6.17 14.15
CA VAL A 94 3.49 -5.13 13.21
C VAL A 94 3.61 -5.64 11.79
N SER A 95 2.48 -5.84 11.12
CA SER A 95 2.43 -6.16 9.69
C SER A 95 2.76 -4.93 8.82
N TRP A 96 3.06 -5.18 7.55
CA TRP A 96 3.26 -4.09 6.59
C TRP A 96 2.01 -3.20 6.44
N ASP A 97 0.84 -3.81 6.37
CA ASP A 97 -0.42 -3.10 6.12
C ASP A 97 -0.77 -2.18 7.29
N GLU A 98 -0.54 -2.64 8.52
CA GLU A 98 -0.68 -1.81 9.73
C GLU A 98 0.27 -0.62 9.72
N PHE A 99 1.55 -0.83 9.35
CA PHE A 99 2.49 0.28 9.24
C PHE A 99 2.08 1.27 8.14
N ALA A 100 1.70 0.77 6.96
CA ALA A 100 1.33 1.59 5.81
C ALA A 100 0.09 2.46 6.10
N ALA A 101 -0.86 1.94 6.87
CA ALA A 101 -2.05 2.69 7.31
C ALA A 101 -1.73 3.90 8.23
N GLN A 102 -0.49 4.03 8.71
CA GLN A 102 -0.08 5.06 9.68
C GLN A 102 0.76 6.19 9.05
N GLN A 103 1.02 6.12 7.74
CA GLN A 103 1.88 7.08 7.01
C GLN A 103 1.13 8.34 6.58
#